data_AF-A0A0P4WFV2-F1
#
_entry.id   AF-A0A0P4WFV2-F1
#
_cell.length_a   1.000
_cell.length_b   1.000
_cell.length_c   1.000
_cell.angle_alpha   90.00
_cell.angle_beta   90.00
_cell.angle_gamma   90.00
#
_symmetry.space_group_name_H-M   'P 1'
#
loop_
_entity.id
_entity.type
_entity.pdbx_description
1 polymer ?
#
loop_
_entity_poly.entity_id
_entity_poly.type
_entity_poly.pdbx_seq_one_letter_code
_entity_poly.pdbx_strand_id
1 'polypeptide(L)'
;MAEHIADPMSYGIYIIDRRYIGLEESVRQLAQNLFEFVQLNRRQRIIQRNRTERLSELLDWKILGTYYRQARQHSLGIMYPELAPEEEAAGAGRLNYPRPLSEPPSPTSSRATTPAPSEVGSDDEDSIDSEAELEELGVASANGSTVSSR
;
A
#
# COMPACT_ATOMS: atom_id res chain seq x y z
N MET A 1 13.44 3.26 5.58
CA MET A 1 12.14 2.60 5.30
C MET A 1 12.32 1.45 4.31
N ALA A 2 12.89 1.67 3.12
CA ALA A 2 13.29 0.58 2.21
C ALA A 2 14.26 -0.44 2.86
N GLU A 3 15.13 0.00 3.77
CA GLU A 3 16.07 -0.89 4.48
C GLU A 3 15.41 -1.75 5.58
N HIS A 4 14.18 -1.42 5.99
CA HIS A 4 13.44 -2.12 7.05
C HIS A 4 12.22 -2.88 6.52
N ILE A 5 11.79 -2.60 5.29
CA ILE A 5 10.62 -3.22 4.66
C ILE A 5 11.11 -3.91 3.39
N ALA A 6 11.01 -5.25 3.35
CA ALA A 6 11.53 -6.05 2.24
C ALA A 6 10.84 -5.74 0.89
N ASP A 7 9.61 -5.24 0.92
CA ASP A 7 8.85 -4.87 -0.28
C ASP A 7 7.89 -3.69 0.02
N PRO A 8 8.36 -2.43 -0.08
CA PRO A 8 7.55 -1.25 0.27
C PRO A 8 6.26 -1.11 -0.54
N MET A 9 6.27 -1.52 -1.81
CA MET A 9 5.11 -1.40 -2.71
C MET A 9 3.96 -2.32 -2.27
N SER A 10 4.28 -3.53 -1.79
CA SER A 10 3.28 -4.48 -1.25
C SER A 10 2.51 -3.91 -0.05
N TYR A 11 3.11 -2.97 0.68
CA TYR A 11 2.55 -2.25 1.82
C TYR A 11 1.96 -0.89 1.46
N GLY A 12 1.87 -0.53 0.18
CA GLY A 12 1.34 0.76 -0.27
C GLY A 12 2.28 1.94 -0.03
N ILE A 13 3.58 1.69 0.17
CA ILE A 13 4.61 2.73 0.25
C ILE A 13 5.34 2.79 -1.09
N TYR A 14 5.15 3.90 -1.81
CA TYR A 14 5.80 4.17 -3.09
C TYR A 14 6.96 5.14 -2.87
N ILE A 15 8.17 4.72 -3.24
CA ILE A 15 9.39 5.53 -3.11
C ILE A 15 9.85 5.91 -4.52
N ILE A 16 9.77 7.20 -4.83
CA ILE A 16 10.23 7.74 -6.12
C ILE A 16 11.70 8.14 -5.97
N ASP A 17 12.53 7.72 -6.91
CA ASP A 17 13.92 8.15 -6.93
C ASP A 17 13.96 9.61 -7.38
N ARG A 18 14.58 10.46 -6.58
CA ARG A 18 14.85 11.86 -6.93
C ARG A 18 16.32 12.21 -6.80
N ARG A 19 17.16 11.25 -6.42
CA ARG A 19 18.57 11.45 -6.08
C ARG A 19 19.49 11.07 -7.23
N TYR A 20 19.18 9.98 -7.94
CA TYR A 20 20.08 9.42 -8.95
C TYR A 20 19.53 9.49 -10.37
N ILE A 21 18.33 10.06 -10.56
CA ILE A 21 17.67 10.18 -11.86
C ILE A 21 17.33 11.62 -12.22
N GLY A 22 17.17 11.87 -13.52
CA GLY A 22 16.74 13.17 -14.04
C GLY A 22 15.30 13.52 -13.63
N LEU A 23 14.96 14.80 -13.74
CA LEU A 23 13.63 15.32 -13.35
C LEU A 23 12.51 14.66 -14.15
N GLU A 24 12.67 14.55 -15.46
CA GLU A 24 11.67 13.94 -16.36
C GLU A 24 11.43 12.46 -16.03
N GLU A 25 12.49 11.73 -15.68
CA GLU A 25 12.41 10.34 -15.25
C GLU A 25 11.63 10.20 -13.93
N SER A 26 11.90 11.11 -12.98
CA SER A 26 11.20 11.14 -11.69
C SER A 26 9.70 11.39 -11.86
N VAL A 27 9.34 12.32 -12.75
CA VAL A 27 7.94 12.63 -13.07
C VAL A 27 7.26 11.44 -13.73
N ARG A 28 7.95 10.76 -14.65
CA ARG A 28 7.41 9.56 -15.29
C ARG A 28 7.19 8.41 -14.31
N GLN A 29 8.14 8.20 -13.39
CA GLN A 29 7.99 7.20 -12.33
C GLN A 29 6.79 7.51 -11.42
N LEU A 30 6.61 8.78 -11.03
CA LEU A 30 5.43 9.20 -10.27
C LEU A 30 4.14 8.94 -11.05
N ALA A 31 4.07 9.35 -12.32
CA ALA A 31 2.89 9.18 -13.17
C ALA A 31 2.53 7.70 -13.33
N GLN A 32 3.53 6.84 -13.51
CA GLN A 32 3.35 5.39 -13.60
C GLN A 32 2.74 4.80 -12.31
N ASN A 33 3.28 5.16 -11.14
CA ASN A 33 2.76 4.68 -9.86
C ASN A 33 1.29 5.11 -9.64
N LEU A 34 0.94 6.34 -10.01
CA LEU A 34 -0.43 6.84 -9.91
C LEU A 34 -1.37 6.12 -10.88
N PHE A 35 -0.90 5.86 -12.11
CA PHE A 35 -1.66 5.13 -13.12
C PHE A 35 -1.97 3.70 -12.67
N GLU A 36 -0.97 2.98 -12.16
CA GLU A 36 -1.15 1.63 -11.60
C GLU A 36 -2.12 1.62 -10.42
N PHE A 37 -2.10 2.64 -9.56
CA PHE A 37 -3.00 2.73 -8.42
C PHE A 37 -4.48 2.85 -8.84
N VAL A 38 -4.77 3.65 -9.87
CA VAL A 38 -6.15 3.83 -10.37
C VAL A 38 -6.71 2.54 -10.99
N GLN A 39 -5.84 1.66 -11.49
CA GLN A 39 -6.23 0.36 -12.05
C GLN A 39 -6.58 -0.69 -10.98
N LEU A 40 -6.34 -0.42 -9.70
CA LEU A 40 -6.63 -1.38 -8.62
C LEU A 40 -8.14 -1.51 -8.39
N ASN A 41 -8.62 -2.75 -8.25
CA ASN A 41 -9.99 -3.04 -7.85
C ASN A 41 -10.25 -2.67 -6.38
N ARG A 42 -11.53 -2.48 -6.00
CA ARG A 42 -11.93 -2.15 -4.61
C ARG A 42 -11.30 -3.09 -3.58
N ARG A 43 -11.32 -4.39 -3.83
CA ARG A 43 -10.71 -5.41 -2.95
C ARG A 43 -9.20 -5.20 -2.76
N GLN A 44 -8.48 -4.92 -3.84
CA GLN A 44 -7.02 -4.68 -3.79
C GLN A 44 -6.70 -3.42 -2.99
N ARG A 45 -7.46 -2.34 -3.16
CA ARG A 45 -7.29 -1.10 -2.37
C ARG A 45 -7.54 -1.32 -0.88
N ILE A 46 -8.57 -2.10 -0.51
CA ILE A 46 -8.84 -2.46 0.89
C ILE A 46 -7.69 -3.27 1.47
N ILE A 47 -7.18 -4.27 0.75
CA ILE A 47 -6.05 -5.09 1.19
C ILE A 47 -4.80 -4.22 1.38
N GLN A 48 -4.49 -3.37 0.40
CA GLN A 48 -3.33 -2.48 0.46
C GLN A 48 -3.44 -1.53 1.66
N ARG A 49 -4.59 -0.90 1.90
CA ARG A 49 -4.83 -0.04 3.08
C ARG A 49 -4.62 -0.79 4.39
N ASN A 50 -5.15 -2.02 4.51
CA ASN A 50 -4.96 -2.83 5.71
C ASN A 50 -3.50 -3.23 5.92
N ARG A 51 -2.72 -3.40 4.84
CA ARG A 51 -1.27 -3.63 4.95
C ARG A 51 -0.55 -2.36 5.39
N THR A 52 -0.88 -1.20 4.81
CA THR A 52 -0.28 0.08 5.20
C THR A 52 -0.55 0.41 6.67
N GLU A 53 -1.76 0.13 7.17
CA GLU A 53 -2.13 0.37 8.57
C GLU A 53 -1.22 -0.38 9.56
N ARG A 54 -0.85 -1.63 9.26
CA ARG A 54 0.09 -2.42 10.08
C ARG A 54 1.47 -1.80 10.23
N LEU A 55 1.88 -0.94 9.29
CA LEU A 55 3.18 -0.25 9.38
C LEU A 55 3.15 0.93 10.34
N SER A 56 1.97 1.38 10.78
CA SER A 56 1.86 2.50 11.72
C SER A 56 2.57 2.24 13.05
N GLU A 57 2.58 0.97 13.51
CA GLU A 57 3.30 0.56 14.71
C GLU A 57 4.80 0.87 14.65
N LEU A 58 5.43 0.73 13.47
CA LEU A 58 6.86 1.02 13.27
C LEU A 58 7.20 2.51 13.48
N LEU A 59 6.21 3.38 13.30
CA LEU A 59 6.35 4.83 13.43
C LEU A 59 5.96 5.31 14.84
N ASP A 60 5.61 4.41 15.75
CA ASP A 60 5.35 4.74 17.16
C ASP A 60 6.65 5.08 17.91
N TRP A 61 6.57 6.03 18.84
CA TRP A 61 7.64 6.41 19.74
C TRP A 61 8.12 5.26 20.63
N LYS A 62 7.30 4.25 20.88
CA LYS A 62 7.74 3.02 21.56
C LYS A 62 8.91 2.36 20.84
N ILE A 63 8.88 2.39 19.50
CA ILE A 63 9.94 1.86 18.64
C ILE A 63 11.00 2.93 18.40
N LEU A 64 10.62 4.10 17.90
CA LEU A 64 11.55 5.17 17.52
C LEU A 64 12.36 5.72 18.71
N GLY A 65 11.80 5.70 19.91
CA GLY A 65 12.46 6.14 21.14
C GLY A 65 13.66 5.27 21.54
N THR A 66 13.78 4.06 21.01
CA THR A 66 14.95 3.19 21.24
C THR A 66 16.22 3.80 20.64
N TYR A 67 16.13 4.46 19.48
CA TYR A 67 17.28 5.15 18.87
C TYR A 67 17.79 6.31 19.74
N TYR A 68 16.89 7.02 20.44
CA TYR A 68 17.29 8.07 21.39
C TYR A 68 18.00 7.50 22.62
N ARG A 69 17.55 6.33 23.13
CA ARG A 69 18.23 5.64 24.24
C ARG A 69 19.63 5.20 23.81
N GLN A 70 19.76 4.60 22.64
CA GLN A 70 21.05 4.20 22.07
C GLN A 70 22.00 5.38 21.90
N ALA A 71 21.53 6.50 21.35
CA ALA A 71 22.37 7.69 21.17
C ALA A 71 22.90 8.24 22.50
N ARG A 72 22.08 8.22 23.57
CA ARG A 72 22.50 8.62 24.93
C ARG A 72 23.49 7.65 25.55
N GLN A 73 23.26 6.34 25.41
CA GLN A 73 24.21 5.33 25.88
C GLN A 73 25.55 5.46 25.13
N HIS A 74 25.49 5.72 23.82
CA HIS A 74 26.68 5.89 23.01
C HIS A 74 27.49 7.14 23.41
N SER A 75 26.83 8.28 23.63
CA SER A 75 27.53 9.50 24.05
C SER A 75 28.14 9.35 25.45
N LEU A 76 27.46 8.67 26.37
CA LEU A 76 28.00 8.36 27.70
C LEU A 76 29.20 7.43 27.62
N GLY A 77 29.15 6.38 26.79
CA GLY A 77 30.29 5.47 26.59
C GLY A 77 31.52 6.14 25.95
N ILE A 78 31.32 7.20 25.16
CA ILE A 78 32.43 8.01 24.62
C ILE A 78 33.04 8.89 25.72
N MET A 79 32.21 9.55 26.54
CA MET A 79 32.66 10.52 27.53
C MET A 79 33.19 9.88 28.83
N TYR A 80 32.60 8.76 29.22
CA TYR A 80 32.89 8.04 30.47
C TYR A 80 32.99 6.53 30.19
N PRO A 81 34.11 6.07 29.61
CA PRO A 81 34.29 4.66 29.23
C PRO A 81 34.18 3.68 30.40
N GLU A 82 34.51 4.12 31.62
CA GLU A 82 34.43 3.34 32.86
C GLU A 82 32.99 3.11 33.37
N LEU A 83 32.06 3.96 32.95
CA LEU A 83 30.64 3.88 33.26
C LEU A 83 29.83 3.27 32.10
N ALA A 84 30.51 2.84 31.03
CA ALA A 84 29.86 2.17 29.92
C ALA A 84 29.19 0.89 30.46
N PRO A 85 27.86 0.74 30.32
CA PRO A 85 27.19 -0.46 30.76
C PRO A 85 27.78 -1.66 30.01
N GLU A 86 28.28 -2.67 30.73
CA GLU A 86 28.81 -3.92 30.16
C GLU A 86 27.73 -4.76 29.45
N GLU A 87 26.46 -4.46 29.72
CA GLU A 87 25.32 -5.21 29.18
C GLU A 87 24.85 -4.67 27.82
N GLU A 88 25.23 -5.44 26.80
CA GLU A 88 24.59 -5.66 25.51
C GLU A 88 23.88 -4.45 24.89
N ALA A 89 24.55 -3.91 23.88
CA ALA A 89 23.90 -3.39 22.70
C ALA A 89 23.04 -4.49 22.04
N ALA A 90 21.89 -4.80 22.64
CA ALA A 90 20.72 -5.26 21.92
C ALA A 90 20.29 -4.09 21.03
N GLY A 91 21.07 -3.84 19.98
CA GLY A 91 20.76 -2.91 18.93
C GLY A 91 19.35 -3.19 18.50
N ALA A 92 18.55 -2.13 18.37
CA ALA A 92 17.18 -2.17 17.86
C ALA A 92 17.21 -3.13 16.66
N GLY A 93 16.73 -4.36 16.89
CA GLY A 93 16.83 -5.42 15.90
C GLY A 93 16.25 -4.85 14.64
N ARG A 94 16.96 -4.99 13.52
CA ARG A 94 16.46 -4.49 12.23
C ARG A 94 15.01 -4.97 12.11
N LEU A 95 14.07 -4.03 12.20
CA LEU A 95 12.65 -4.33 12.20
C LEU A 95 12.30 -4.73 10.78
N ASN A 96 12.61 -5.98 10.44
CA ASN A 96 12.39 -6.51 9.11
C ASN A 96 10.94 -6.94 9.05
N TYR A 97 10.10 -6.12 8.41
CA TYR A 97 8.73 -6.53 8.13
C TYR A 97 8.77 -7.48 6.92
N PRO A 98 8.46 -8.79 7.11
CA PRO A 98 8.49 -9.77 6.03
C PRO A 98 7.36 -9.47 5.04
N ARG A 99 7.46 -9.98 3.80
CA ARG A 99 6.38 -9.81 2.82
C ARG A 99 5.03 -10.29 3.38
N PRO A 100 3.92 -9.62 3.04
CA PRO A 100 2.62 -9.97 3.57
C PRO A 100 2.19 -11.35 3.06
N LEU A 101 1.71 -12.24 3.95
CA LEU A 101 1.27 -13.61 3.63
C LEU A 101 0.20 -13.73 2.52
N SER A 102 -0.44 -12.63 2.17
CA SER A 102 -1.48 -12.57 1.13
C SER A 102 -0.90 -12.41 -0.28
N GLU A 103 0.41 -12.22 -0.41
CA GLU A 103 1.10 -12.35 -1.70
C GLU A 103 1.62 -13.77 -1.87
N PRO A 104 1.25 -14.46 -2.97
CA PRO A 104 1.85 -15.75 -3.28
C PRO A 104 3.37 -15.58 -3.45
N PRO A 105 4.20 -16.52 -2.96
CA PRO A 105 5.66 -16.38 -2.85
C PRO A 105 6.45 -16.41 -4.18
N SER A 106 5.97 -15.79 -5.26
CA SER A 106 6.50 -15.77 -6.67
C SER A 106 5.76 -16.74 -7.62
N PRO A 107 5.84 -16.53 -8.97
CA PRO A 107 4.78 -16.93 -9.89
C PRO A 107 4.80 -18.45 -10.09
N THR A 108 3.66 -19.09 -9.81
CA THR A 108 3.40 -20.44 -10.31
C THR A 108 3.49 -20.38 -11.83
N SER A 109 4.57 -20.95 -12.37
CA SER A 109 4.62 -21.41 -13.75
C SER A 109 3.31 -22.09 -14.07
N SER A 110 2.59 -21.55 -15.04
CA SER A 110 1.29 -22.01 -15.51
C SER A 110 1.29 -23.53 -15.71
N ARG A 111 0.80 -24.29 -14.73
CA ARG A 111 0.21 -25.60 -15.02
C ARG A 111 -1.24 -25.33 -15.35
N ALA A 112 -1.57 -25.46 -16.63
CA ALA A 112 -2.93 -25.61 -17.07
C ALA A 112 -3.55 -26.78 -16.29
N THR A 113 -4.46 -26.47 -15.37
CA THR A 113 -5.46 -27.41 -14.88
C THR A 113 -6.78 -26.86 -15.36
N THR A 114 -7.18 -27.25 -16.57
CA THR A 114 -8.54 -27.07 -17.04
C THR A 114 -9.49 -27.65 -15.99
N PRO A 115 -10.35 -26.87 -15.32
CA PRO A 115 -11.45 -27.45 -14.57
C PRO A 115 -12.50 -27.95 -15.59
N ALA A 116 -13.21 -29.01 -15.22
CA ALA A 116 -14.34 -29.51 -16.00
C ALA A 116 -15.41 -28.41 -16.22
N PRO A 117 -16.14 -28.41 -17.35
CA PRO A 117 -17.19 -27.43 -17.57
C PRO A 117 -18.36 -27.69 -16.63
N SER A 118 -18.65 -26.75 -15.73
CA SER A 118 -19.86 -26.75 -14.91
C SER A 118 -20.93 -25.86 -15.55
N GLU A 119 -22.18 -26.30 -15.42
CA GLU A 119 -23.40 -25.74 -16.00
C GLU A 119 -23.65 -24.25 -15.71
N VAL A 120 -24.34 -23.63 -16.68
CA VAL A 120 -24.91 -22.28 -16.67
C VAL A 120 -25.73 -22.04 -15.39
N GLY A 121 -25.22 -21.19 -14.51
CA GLY A 121 -25.97 -20.54 -13.44
C GLY A 121 -26.19 -19.07 -13.79
N SER A 122 -27.43 -18.60 -13.67
CA SER A 122 -27.95 -17.29 -14.06
C SER A 122 -27.13 -16.10 -13.55
N ASP A 123 -26.80 -15.20 -14.47
CA ASP A 123 -26.00 -13.98 -14.33
C ASP A 123 -26.87 -12.78 -13.86
N ASP A 124 -27.55 -12.94 -12.73
CA ASP A 124 -28.61 -12.02 -12.26
C ASP A 124 -28.33 -11.38 -10.88
N GLU A 125 -27.07 -11.17 -10.50
CA GLU A 125 -26.70 -10.60 -9.18
C GLU A 125 -25.77 -9.36 -9.23
N ASP A 126 -25.56 -8.74 -10.40
CA ASP A 126 -24.70 -7.54 -10.53
C ASP A 126 -25.46 -6.25 -10.96
N SER A 127 -26.79 -6.20 -10.80
CA SER A 127 -27.61 -5.02 -11.20
C SER A 127 -27.88 -3.99 -10.10
N ILE A 128 -27.44 -4.23 -8.85
CA ILE A 128 -27.77 -3.36 -7.71
C ILE A 128 -26.64 -2.35 -7.47
N ASP A 129 -26.48 -1.35 -8.33
CA ASP A 129 -25.89 -0.06 -7.88
C ASP A 129 -26.05 1.12 -8.84
N SER A 130 -26.61 0.95 -10.04
CA SER A 130 -26.68 2.08 -10.99
C SER A 130 -27.89 2.99 -10.79
N GLU A 131 -29.03 2.47 -10.33
CA GLU A 131 -30.29 3.22 -10.32
C GLU A 131 -30.52 4.02 -9.02
N ALA A 132 -30.05 3.50 -7.88
CA ALA A 132 -30.19 4.16 -6.58
C ALA A 132 -29.23 5.36 -6.39
N GLU A 133 -27.99 5.28 -6.90
CA GLU A 133 -27.04 6.41 -6.85
C GLU A 133 -27.48 7.58 -7.76
N LEU A 134 -28.19 7.29 -8.86
CA LEU A 134 -28.73 8.31 -9.77
C LEU A 134 -29.86 9.13 -9.15
N GLU A 135 -30.70 8.52 -8.31
CA GLU A 135 -31.76 9.22 -7.58
C GLU A 135 -31.20 10.16 -6.49
N GLU A 136 -30.12 9.76 -5.82
CA GLU A 136 -29.49 10.57 -4.75
C GLU A 136 -28.79 11.82 -5.29
N LEU A 137 -28.31 11.80 -6.53
CA LEU A 137 -27.66 12.93 -7.18
C LEU A 137 -28.63 14.01 -7.71
N GLY A 138 -29.95 13.80 -7.62
CA GLY A 138 -30.95 14.84 -7.88
C GLY A 138 -30.83 15.52 -9.24
N VAL A 139 -30.30 14.82 -10.26
CA VAL A 139 -30.19 15.35 -11.62
C VAL A 139 -31.59 15.30 -12.24
N ALA A 140 -32.38 16.32 -11.92
CA ALA A 140 -33.70 16.52 -12.47
C ALA A 140 -33.63 16.51 -14.00
N SER A 141 -34.40 15.62 -14.61
CA SER A 141 -34.77 15.67 -16.01
C SER A 141 -35.51 16.98 -16.27
N ALA A 142 -34.76 18.00 -16.68
CA ALA A 142 -35.27 19.32 -17.00
C ALA A 142 -35.05 19.61 -18.48
N ASN A 143 -36.19 19.63 -19.19
CA ASN A 143 -36.51 20.37 -20.41
C ASN A 143 -36.16 19.77 -21.77
N GLY A 144 -37.22 19.44 -22.52
CA GLY A 144 -37.19 19.35 -23.97
C GLY A 144 -38.45 18.80 -24.62
N SER A 145 -39.65 19.31 -24.31
CA SER A 145 -40.84 19.06 -25.13
C SER A 145 -41.13 20.25 -26.08
N THR A 146 -41.61 19.89 -27.27
CA THR A 146 -42.18 20.73 -28.36
C THR A 146 -41.13 21.32 -29.33
N VAL A 147 -41.22 21.25 -30.67
CA VAL A 147 -42.37 21.22 -31.61
C VAL A 147 -42.01 20.44 -32.88
N SER A 148 -42.91 19.59 -33.35
CA SER A 148 -42.88 18.94 -34.68
C SER A 148 -43.42 19.92 -35.74
N SER A 149 -42.61 20.23 -36.75
CA SER A 149 -42.98 21.06 -37.89
C SER A 149 -43.74 20.27 -38.95
N ARG A 150 -44.81 20.89 -39.43
CA ARG A 150 -45.56 20.57 -40.65
C ARG A 150 -44.72 20.79 -41.90
#